data_AF-A0A087W0S3-F1
#
_entry.id   AF-A0A087W0S3-F1
#
_cell.length_a   1.000
_cell.length_b   1.000
_cell.length_c   1.000
_cell.angle_alpha   90.00
_cell.angle_beta   90.00
_cell.angle_gamma   90.00
#
_symmetry.space_group_name_H-M   'P 1'
#
loop_
_entity.id
_entity.type
_entity.pdbx_description
1 polymer ?
#
loop_
_entity_poly.entity_id
_entity_poly.type
_entity_poly.pdbx_seq_one_letter_code
_entity_poly.pdbx_strand_id
1 'polypeptide(L)'
;MMKPTVDKVLKDVQLLSKRMRTREAFADELLNKVGALQSQLESMRVFQEETLEYEDIAKRAEKNPRKQLILCLAAENKQLEQLKMQNRTLETSLEEHELTLEMIMSKYREQISNLMRTNETERQMDHRNASSNGVASQTDGERNQVDADTSGTPVATDERLAVMAAIAKEVAEQSEAYSAELEAELHRLNAENQALRELLAIETANSVSSSPAGAGVSTVNSNTAISSTAARETNGSATSKPGEEWAGVPIVFK
;
A
#
# COMPACT_ATOMS: atom_id res chain seq x y z
N MET A 1 27.40 54.25 -33.01
CA MET A 1 27.48 52.78 -32.92
C MET A 1 27.93 52.42 -31.50
N MET A 2 27.01 52.42 -30.53
CA MET A 2 27.34 52.04 -29.14
C MET A 2 27.45 50.52 -29.08
N LYS A 3 28.66 50.03 -28.83
CA LYS A 3 28.90 48.60 -28.58
C LYS A 3 28.05 48.20 -27.36
N PRO A 4 27.22 47.14 -27.45
CA PRO A 4 26.51 46.66 -26.28
C PRO A 4 27.57 46.27 -25.24
N THR A 5 27.48 46.87 -24.06
CA THR A 5 28.29 46.47 -22.91
C THR A 5 28.00 45.00 -22.62
N VAL A 6 29.04 44.21 -22.36
CA VAL A 6 28.96 42.77 -22.08
C VAL A 6 27.86 42.45 -21.06
N ASP A 7 27.61 43.35 -20.11
CA ASP A 7 26.54 43.24 -19.11
C ASP A 7 25.11 43.19 -19.67
N LYS A 8 24.82 43.92 -20.76
CA LYS A 8 23.51 43.84 -21.43
C LYS A 8 23.32 42.48 -22.09
N VAL A 9 24.35 42.01 -22.80
CA VAL A 9 24.35 40.69 -23.44
C VAL A 9 24.21 39.59 -22.39
N LEU A 10 24.90 39.71 -21.24
CA LEU A 10 24.81 38.76 -20.14
C LEU A 10 23.40 38.71 -19.54
N LYS A 11 22.77 39.87 -19.31
CA LYS A 11 21.39 39.95 -18.82
C LYS A 11 20.39 39.33 -19.81
N ASP A 12 20.57 39.58 -21.10
CA ASP A 12 19.71 39.03 -22.14
C ASP A 12 19.86 37.50 -22.27
N VAL A 13 21.09 36.97 -22.17
CA VAL A 13 21.35 35.52 -22.12
C VAL A 13 20.75 34.89 -20.86
N GLN A 14 20.87 35.54 -19.70
CA GLN A 14 20.25 35.08 -18.46
C GLN A 14 18.72 35.05 -18.55
N LEU A 15 18.11 36.08 -19.15
CA LEU A 15 16.67 36.14 -19.37
C LEU A 15 16.21 35.04 -20.34
N LEU A 16 16.96 34.83 -21.42
CA LEU A 16 16.69 33.76 -22.39
C LEU A 16 16.80 32.38 -21.73
N SER A 17 17.83 32.14 -20.93
CA SER A 17 18.01 30.88 -20.18
C SER A 17 16.84 30.62 -19.24
N LYS A 18 16.40 31.63 -18.48
CA LYS A 18 15.20 31.52 -17.63
C LYS A 18 13.96 31.16 -18.45
N ARG A 19 13.75 31.84 -19.59
CA ARG A 19 12.62 31.58 -20.47
C ARG A 19 12.67 30.19 -21.08
N MET A 20 13.85 29.72 -21.47
CA MET A 20 14.04 28.36 -21.99
C MET A 20 13.74 27.32 -20.92
N ARG A 21 14.22 27.51 -19.70
CA ARG A 21 13.93 26.62 -18.57
C ARG A 21 12.43 26.54 -18.26
N THR A 22 11.71 27.67 -18.29
CA THR A 22 10.25 27.66 -18.12
C THR A 22 9.54 26.91 -19.26
N ARG A 23 10.02 27.05 -20.49
CA ARG A 23 9.47 26.33 -21.64
C ARG A 23 9.75 24.83 -21.58
N GLU A 24 10.95 24.43 -21.16
CA GLU A 24 11.31 23.02 -20.92
C GLU A 24 10.42 22.41 -19.84
N ALA A 25 10.25 23.10 -18.71
CA ALA A 25 9.34 22.64 -17.64
C ALA A 25 7.88 22.47 -18.13
N PHE A 26 7.38 23.38 -18.96
CA PHE A 26 6.05 23.24 -19.57
C PHE A 26 5.98 22.06 -20.57
N ALA A 27 7.05 21.84 -21.34
CA ALA A 27 7.12 20.70 -22.26
C ALA A 27 7.14 19.36 -21.51
N ASP A 28 7.84 19.29 -20.38
CA ASP A 28 7.85 18.12 -19.50
C ASP A 28 6.46 17.88 -18.89
N GLU A 29 5.76 18.94 -18.45
CA GLU A 29 4.38 18.84 -17.96
C GLU A 29 3.43 18.33 -19.06
N LEU A 30 3.59 18.82 -20.29
CA LEU A 30 2.81 18.36 -21.43
C LEU A 30 3.13 16.89 -21.76
N LEU A 31 4.39 16.50 -21.72
CA LEU A 31 4.81 15.11 -21.94
C LEU A 31 4.19 14.18 -20.89
N ASN A 32 4.18 14.58 -19.62
CA ASN A 32 3.52 13.83 -18.55
C ASN A 32 2.01 13.71 -18.80
N LYS A 33 1.34 14.78 -19.23
CA LYS A 33 -0.10 14.73 -19.57
C LYS A 33 -0.38 13.82 -20.76
N VAL A 34 0.45 13.89 -21.80
CA VAL A 34 0.34 12.99 -22.97
C VAL A 34 0.60 11.54 -22.58
N GLY A 35 1.60 11.27 -21.73
CA GLY A 35 1.87 9.93 -21.20
C GLY A 35 0.70 9.38 -20.36
N ALA A 36 0.10 10.22 -19.51
CA ALA A 36 -1.08 9.84 -18.73
C ALA A 36 -2.28 9.52 -19.63
N LEU A 37 -2.55 10.37 -20.64
CA LEU A 37 -3.60 10.13 -21.62
C LEU A 37 -3.34 8.87 -22.46
N GLN A 38 -2.09 8.63 -22.85
CA GLN A 38 -1.71 7.43 -23.59
C GLN A 38 -1.96 6.16 -22.76
N SER A 39 -1.58 6.17 -21.48
CA SER A 39 -1.86 5.06 -20.56
C SER A 39 -3.37 4.82 -20.40
N GLN A 40 -4.15 5.89 -20.24
CA GLN A 40 -5.61 5.81 -20.16
C GLN A 40 -6.24 5.28 -21.46
N LEU A 41 -5.74 5.71 -22.62
CA LEU A 41 -6.23 5.28 -23.92
C LEU A 41 -5.90 3.81 -24.18
N GLU A 42 -4.71 3.35 -23.76
CA GLU A 42 -4.33 1.94 -23.84
C GLU A 42 -5.22 1.08 -22.94
N SER A 43 -5.48 1.52 -21.70
CA SER A 43 -6.43 0.86 -20.81
C SER A 43 -7.83 0.76 -21.42
N MET A 44 -8.35 1.87 -21.98
CA MET A 44 -9.65 1.88 -22.66
C MET A 44 -9.67 0.97 -23.90
N ARG A 45 -8.57 0.94 -24.66
CA ARG A 45 -8.42 0.08 -25.83
C ARG A 45 -8.50 -1.40 -25.43
N VAL A 46 -7.75 -1.80 -24.42
CA VAL A 46 -7.77 -3.19 -23.90
C VAL A 46 -9.18 -3.58 -23.46
N PHE A 47 -9.87 -2.72 -22.69
CA PHE A 47 -11.27 -3.00 -22.30
C PHE A 47 -12.24 -3.11 -23.48
N GLN A 48 -12.04 -2.31 -24.53
CA GLN A 48 -12.87 -2.38 -25.74
C GLN A 48 -12.59 -3.67 -26.53
N GLU A 49 -11.32 -4.05 -26.70
CA GLU A 49 -10.93 -5.30 -27.37
C GLU A 49 -11.50 -6.53 -26.63
N GLU A 50 -11.38 -6.59 -25.30
CA GLU A 50 -11.94 -7.66 -24.48
C GLU A 50 -13.48 -7.74 -24.56
N THR A 51 -14.15 -6.59 -24.65
CA THR A 51 -15.63 -6.53 -24.76
C THR A 51 -16.10 -7.03 -26.13
N LEU A 52 -15.41 -6.62 -27.19
CA LEU A 52 -15.70 -7.04 -28.56
C LEU A 52 -15.43 -8.54 -28.76
N GLU A 53 -14.38 -9.08 -28.14
CA GLU A 53 -14.07 -10.51 -28.22
C GLU A 53 -15.18 -11.37 -27.60
N TYR A 54 -15.72 -10.98 -26.43
CA TYR A 54 -16.85 -11.69 -25.82
C TYR A 54 -18.12 -11.60 -26.68
N GLU A 55 -18.42 -10.42 -27.23
CA GLU A 55 -19.59 -10.22 -28.08
C GLU A 55 -19.51 -11.06 -29.37
N ASP A 56 -18.32 -11.18 -29.97
CA ASP A 56 -18.09 -12.00 -31.15
C ASP A 56 -18.19 -13.50 -30.84
N ILE A 57 -17.73 -13.94 -29.66
CA ILE A 57 -17.93 -15.31 -29.17
C ILE A 57 -19.43 -15.59 -28.95
N ALA A 58 -20.17 -14.65 -28.36
CA ALA A 58 -21.60 -14.77 -28.13
C ALA A 58 -22.40 -14.86 -29.45
N LYS A 59 -22.07 -14.02 -30.45
CA LYS A 59 -22.66 -14.06 -31.80
C LYS A 59 -22.37 -15.37 -32.52
N ARG A 60 -21.14 -15.89 -32.42
CA ARG A 60 -20.75 -17.18 -33.02
C ARG A 60 -21.44 -18.37 -32.33
N ALA A 61 -21.67 -18.26 -31.02
CA ALA A 61 -22.35 -19.28 -30.23
C ALA A 61 -23.86 -19.34 -30.47
N GLU A 62 -24.49 -18.27 -30.99
CA GLU A 62 -25.94 -18.16 -31.15
C GLU A 62 -26.56 -19.27 -32.02
N LYS A 63 -25.83 -19.70 -33.06
CA LYS A 63 -26.27 -20.77 -33.98
C LYS A 63 -25.88 -22.17 -33.51
N ASN A 64 -25.25 -22.29 -32.34
CA ASN A 64 -24.62 -23.51 -31.86
C ASN A 64 -25.51 -24.19 -30.80
N PRO A 65 -25.80 -25.50 -30.88
CA PRO A 65 -26.62 -26.20 -29.89
C PRO A 65 -26.00 -26.19 -28.47
N ARG A 66 -24.69 -25.90 -28.35
CA ARG A 66 -23.97 -25.76 -27.08
C ARG A 66 -23.76 -24.30 -26.65
N LYS A 67 -24.58 -23.37 -27.14
CA LYS A 67 -24.50 -21.92 -26.85
C LYS A 67 -24.24 -21.62 -25.37
N GLN A 68 -25.04 -22.21 -24.48
CA GLN A 68 -24.94 -21.97 -23.04
C GLN A 68 -23.57 -22.33 -22.48
N LEU A 69 -23.01 -23.49 -22.87
CA LEU A 69 -21.68 -23.92 -22.41
C LEU A 69 -20.59 -22.97 -22.92
N ILE A 70 -20.67 -22.55 -24.19
CA ILE A 70 -19.69 -21.62 -24.77
C ILE A 70 -19.74 -20.27 -24.06
N LEU A 71 -20.93 -19.75 -23.75
CA LEU A 71 -21.09 -18.51 -22.99
C LEU A 71 -20.57 -18.63 -21.55
N CYS A 72 -20.84 -19.75 -20.87
CA CYS A 72 -20.31 -20.01 -19.53
C CYS A 72 -18.77 -20.07 -19.53
N LEU A 73 -18.17 -20.80 -20.48
CA LEU A 73 -16.71 -20.88 -20.61
C LEU A 73 -16.08 -19.52 -20.95
N ALA A 74 -16.72 -18.72 -21.81
CA ALA A 74 -16.25 -17.37 -22.11
C ALA A 74 -16.31 -16.45 -20.89
N ALA A 75 -17.36 -16.56 -20.07
CA ALA A 75 -17.46 -15.82 -18.82
C ALA A 75 -16.41 -16.27 -17.78
N GLU A 76 -16.18 -17.58 -17.65
CA GLU A 76 -15.15 -18.14 -16.78
C GLU A 76 -13.74 -17.70 -17.20
N ASN A 77 -13.45 -17.73 -18.50
CA ASN A 77 -12.17 -17.24 -19.04
C ASN A 77 -11.96 -15.76 -18.73
N LYS A 78 -13.00 -14.92 -18.87
CA LYS A 78 -12.95 -13.50 -18.50
C LYS A 78 -12.66 -13.31 -17.01
N GLN A 79 -13.32 -14.08 -16.15
CA GLN A 79 -13.05 -14.06 -14.71
C GLN A 79 -11.60 -14.49 -14.40
N LEU A 80 -11.10 -15.50 -15.09
CA LEU A 80 -9.73 -16.00 -14.92
C LEU A 80 -8.69 -14.97 -15.39
N GLU A 81 -8.95 -14.23 -16.46
CA GLU A 81 -8.12 -13.12 -16.91
C GLU A 81 -8.12 -11.95 -15.93
N GLN A 82 -9.30 -11.58 -15.39
CA GLN A 82 -9.41 -10.58 -14.34
C GLN A 82 -8.60 -10.97 -13.10
N LEU A 83 -8.66 -12.23 -12.66
CA LEU A 83 -7.85 -12.74 -11.55
C LEU A 83 -6.35 -12.68 -11.85
N LYS A 84 -5.94 -13.01 -13.08
CA LYS A 84 -4.53 -12.88 -13.50
C LYS A 84 -4.07 -11.42 -13.48
N MET A 85 -4.91 -10.49 -13.95
CA MET A 85 -4.61 -9.07 -13.91
C MET A 85 -4.46 -8.59 -12.47
N GLN A 86 -5.40 -8.95 -11.58
CA GLN A 86 -5.32 -8.63 -10.15
C GLN A 86 -4.05 -9.18 -9.51
N ASN A 87 -3.67 -10.43 -9.79
CA ASN A 87 -2.42 -11.01 -9.30
C ASN A 87 -1.20 -10.23 -9.78
N ARG A 88 -1.14 -9.85 -11.06
CA ARG A 88 -0.03 -9.01 -11.56
C ARG A 88 0.00 -7.65 -10.85
N THR A 89 -1.13 -7.01 -10.62
CA THR A 89 -1.19 -5.75 -9.88
C THR A 89 -0.70 -5.91 -8.44
N LEU A 90 -1.07 -7.01 -7.77
CA LEU A 90 -0.58 -7.33 -6.44
C LEU A 90 0.93 -7.59 -6.44
N GLU A 91 1.46 -8.31 -7.44
CA GLU A 91 2.90 -8.54 -7.62
C GLU A 91 3.64 -7.21 -7.78
N THR A 92 3.17 -6.30 -8.66
CA THR A 92 3.77 -4.97 -8.83
C THR A 92 3.69 -4.14 -7.54
N SER A 93 2.57 -4.15 -6.83
CA SER A 93 2.44 -3.44 -5.55
C SER A 93 3.39 -3.99 -4.49
N LEU A 94 3.61 -5.30 -4.47
CA LEU A 94 4.57 -5.94 -3.57
C LEU A 94 6.00 -5.47 -3.91
N GLU A 95 6.39 -5.49 -5.18
CA GLU A 95 7.70 -5.02 -5.65
C GLU A 95 7.94 -3.53 -5.28
N GLU A 96 6.94 -2.68 -5.46
CA GLU A 96 7.00 -1.27 -5.07
C GLU A 96 7.18 -1.08 -3.54
N HIS A 97 6.50 -1.90 -2.74
CA HIS A 97 6.66 -1.91 -1.29
C HIS A 97 8.04 -2.39 -0.86
N GLU A 98 8.58 -3.45 -1.48
CA GLU A 98 9.93 -3.94 -1.23
C GLU A 98 10.98 -2.87 -1.55
N LEU A 99 10.86 -2.20 -2.71
CA LEU A 99 11.74 -1.09 -3.09
C LEU A 99 11.66 0.07 -2.09
N THR A 100 10.45 0.42 -1.65
CA THR A 100 10.24 1.49 -0.67
C THR A 100 10.91 1.16 0.65
N LEU A 101 10.77 -0.08 1.13
CA LEU A 101 11.44 -0.55 2.34
C LEU A 101 12.96 -0.55 2.21
N GLU A 102 13.50 -0.99 1.06
CA GLU A 102 14.93 -0.94 0.81
C GLU A 102 15.49 0.49 0.88
N MET A 103 14.76 1.45 0.31
CA MET A 103 15.11 2.86 0.37
C MET A 103 15.11 3.40 1.81
N ILE A 104 14.05 3.12 2.58
CA ILE A 104 13.93 3.52 3.99
C ILE A 104 15.07 2.90 4.82
N MET A 105 15.31 1.60 4.67
CA MET A 105 16.40 0.91 5.38
C MET A 105 17.77 1.49 5.02
N SER A 106 17.99 1.81 3.75
CA SER A 106 19.23 2.42 3.29
C SER A 106 19.42 3.83 3.88
N LYS A 107 18.37 4.65 3.94
CA LYS A 107 18.39 5.96 4.60
C LYS A 107 18.62 5.84 6.10
N TYR A 108 18.02 4.86 6.76
CA TYR A 108 18.22 4.58 8.17
C TYR A 108 19.67 4.17 8.47
N ARG A 109 20.24 3.26 7.67
CA ARG A 109 21.66 2.87 7.76
C ARG A 109 22.60 4.07 7.55
N GLU A 110 22.28 4.97 6.62
CA GLU A 110 23.02 6.20 6.37
C GLU A 110 22.97 7.15 7.57
N GLN A 111 21.78 7.37 8.14
CA GLN A 111 21.59 8.21 9.33
C GLN A 111 22.39 7.71 10.54
N ILE A 112 22.37 6.40 10.82
CA ILE A 112 23.17 5.81 11.89
C ILE A 112 24.67 6.01 11.62
N SER A 113 25.11 5.77 10.39
CA SER A 113 26.53 5.94 10.02
C SER A 113 26.99 7.39 10.18
N ASN A 114 26.14 8.35 9.82
CA ASN A 114 26.41 9.78 10.01
C ASN A 114 26.46 10.14 11.50
N LEU A 115 25.52 9.66 12.30
CA LEU A 115 25.53 9.87 13.75
C LEU A 115 26.79 9.29 14.40
N MET A 116 27.23 8.09 14.01
CA MET A 116 28.46 7.49 14.52
C MET A 116 29.69 8.31 14.13
N ARG A 117 29.76 8.83 12.89
CA ARG A 117 30.84 9.74 12.47
C ARG A 117 30.83 11.05 13.25
N THR A 118 29.66 11.67 13.46
CA THR A 118 29.59 12.94 14.20
C THR A 118 30.03 12.75 15.65
N ASN A 119 29.58 11.69 16.31
CA ASN A 119 30.02 11.35 17.68
C ASN A 119 31.53 11.09 17.74
N GLU A 120 32.10 10.39 16.76
CA GLU A 120 33.55 10.15 16.69
C GLU A 120 34.32 11.46 16.48
N THR A 121 33.85 12.36 15.60
CA THR A 121 34.48 13.67 15.39
C THR A 121 34.37 14.58 16.61
N GLU A 122 33.25 14.53 17.34
CA GLU A 122 33.04 15.27 18.58
C GLU A 122 34.04 14.81 19.66
N ARG A 123 34.17 13.49 19.86
CA ARG A 123 35.19 12.93 20.76
C ARG A 123 36.61 13.31 20.37
N GLN A 124 36.94 13.29 19.08
CA GLN A 124 38.26 13.72 18.61
C GLN A 124 38.52 15.21 18.85
N MET A 125 37.49 16.06 18.73
CA MET A 125 37.58 17.48 19.07
C MET A 125 37.74 17.71 20.57
N ASP A 126 37.03 16.95 21.41
CA ASP A 126 37.17 17.01 22.86
C ASP A 126 38.57 16.56 23.31
N HIS A 127 39.11 15.48 22.74
CA HIS A 127 40.49 15.04 23.00
C HIS A 127 41.53 16.04 22.49
N ARG A 128 41.31 16.67 21.34
CA ARG A 128 42.20 17.69 20.78
C ARG A 128 42.20 18.98 21.61
N ASN A 129 41.02 19.41 22.08
CA ASN A 129 40.89 20.58 22.96
C ASN A 129 41.47 20.31 24.36
N ALA A 130 41.32 19.10 24.89
CA ALA A 130 41.97 18.69 26.14
C ALA A 130 43.50 18.65 26.02
N SER A 131 44.03 18.25 24.86
CA SER A 131 45.49 18.24 24.60
C SER A 131 46.06 19.65 24.33
N SER A 132 45.28 20.57 23.76
CA SER A 132 45.72 21.97 23.57
C SER A 132 45.63 22.84 24.82
N ASN A 133 44.93 22.38 25.87
CA ASN A 133 44.80 23.11 27.15
C ASN A 133 45.71 22.53 28.27
N GLY A 134 46.61 21.60 27.94
CA GLY A 134 47.49 20.88 28.87
C GLY A 134 48.73 21.66 29.35
N VAL A 135 48.64 22.97 29.59
CA VAL A 135 49.65 23.75 30.32
C VAL A 135 48.96 24.68 31.33
N ALA A 136 48.13 24.14 32.21
CA ALA A 136 47.83 24.79 33.49
C ALA A 136 47.29 23.81 34.53
N SER A 137 47.96 23.82 35.68
CA SER A 137 47.53 23.35 37.00
C SER A 137 47.62 21.86 37.32
N GLN A 138 48.77 21.54 37.92
CA GLN A 138 48.87 20.71 39.11
C GLN A 138 47.82 21.16 40.15
N THR A 139 47.14 20.19 40.78
CA THR A 139 47.10 19.93 42.24
C THR A 139 46.00 18.90 42.55
N ASP A 140 46.42 17.77 43.09
CA ASP A 140 45.88 17.00 44.23
C ASP A 140 44.37 17.03 44.57
N GLY A 141 43.79 15.84 44.75
CA GLY A 141 42.52 15.67 45.46
C GLY A 141 41.74 14.39 45.16
N GLU A 142 42.15 13.28 45.77
CA GLU A 142 41.40 12.08 46.22
C GLU A 142 40.01 11.77 45.61
N ARG A 143 39.89 10.59 44.97
CA ARG A 143 38.60 9.94 44.66
C ARG A 143 38.44 8.67 45.50
N ASN A 144 37.54 8.71 46.47
CA ASN A 144 36.98 7.51 47.11
C ASN A 144 35.54 7.31 46.59
N GLN A 145 35.24 6.10 46.14
CA GLN A 145 33.91 5.68 45.69
C GLN A 145 33.00 5.48 46.90
N VAL A 146 31.78 6.01 46.88
CA VAL A 146 30.56 5.23 47.17
C VAL A 146 29.29 6.03 46.88
N ASP A 147 28.33 5.28 46.33
CA ASP A 147 26.89 5.38 46.48
C ASP A 147 26.04 6.24 45.53
N ALA A 148 25.01 5.53 45.08
CA ALA A 148 23.96 5.92 44.20
C ALA A 148 23.00 6.92 44.87
N ASP A 149 22.28 7.58 43.98
CA ASP A 149 20.88 7.94 44.10
C ASP A 149 20.60 9.45 44.16
N THR A 150 19.76 9.83 43.20
CA THR A 150 18.85 10.98 43.22
C THR A 150 19.42 12.40 42.99
N SER A 151 18.82 13.02 41.97
CA SER A 151 18.64 14.46 41.71
C SER A 151 19.75 15.22 40.97
N GLY A 152 19.49 15.55 39.71
CA GLY A 152 20.21 16.63 39.03
C GLY A 152 20.24 16.58 37.51
N THR A 153 19.08 16.72 36.84
CA THR A 153 18.93 17.42 35.53
C THR A 153 17.48 17.36 35.02
N PRO A 154 16.55 18.24 35.47
CA PRO A 154 15.14 18.17 35.11
C PRO A 154 14.68 19.38 34.28
N VAL A 155 15.29 19.64 33.11
CA VAL A 155 14.78 20.74 32.23
C VAL A 155 14.71 20.33 30.76
N ALA A 156 15.71 19.64 30.22
CA ALA A 156 15.71 19.24 28.79
C ALA A 156 14.85 17.99 28.48
N THR A 157 14.55 17.16 29.49
CA THR A 157 13.72 15.96 29.33
C THR A 157 12.23 16.24 29.42
N ASP A 158 11.84 17.32 30.12
CA ASP A 158 10.44 17.67 30.34
C ASP A 158 9.80 18.22 29.06
N GLU A 159 10.51 19.09 28.32
CA GLU A 159 10.06 19.57 27.01
C GLU A 159 9.91 18.42 26.00
N ARG A 160 10.85 17.46 26.00
CA ARG A 160 10.78 16.28 25.12
C ARG A 160 9.66 15.33 25.50
N LEU A 161 9.38 15.17 26.81
CA LEU A 161 8.25 14.39 27.32
C LEU A 161 6.92 15.07 26.99
N ALA A 162 6.84 16.39 27.09
CA ALA A 162 5.67 17.19 26.72
C ALA A 162 5.38 17.10 25.22
N VAL A 163 6.40 17.18 24.36
CA VAL A 163 6.25 16.97 22.91
C VAL A 163 5.80 15.54 22.60
N MET A 164 6.38 14.52 23.24
CA MET A 164 5.99 13.13 23.05
C MET A 164 4.55 12.86 23.53
N ALA A 165 4.12 13.49 24.63
CA ALA A 165 2.75 13.42 25.11
C ALA A 165 1.76 14.13 24.17
N ALA A 166 2.15 15.26 23.59
CA ALA A 166 1.34 15.96 22.59
C ALA A 166 1.16 15.12 21.32
N ILE A 167 2.23 14.50 20.82
CA ILE A 167 2.17 13.58 19.67
C ILE A 167 1.30 12.36 19.99
N ALA A 168 1.45 11.75 21.17
CA ALA A 168 0.64 10.60 21.57
C ALA A 168 -0.85 10.95 21.66
N LYS A 169 -1.18 12.15 22.14
CA LYS A 169 -2.55 12.65 22.20
C LYS A 169 -3.14 12.89 20.80
N GLU A 170 -2.37 13.53 19.90
CA GLU A 170 -2.81 13.79 18.53
C GLU A 170 -3.01 12.48 17.74
N VAL A 171 -2.12 11.49 17.92
CA VAL A 171 -2.28 10.16 17.32
C VAL A 171 -3.51 9.45 17.88
N ALA A 172 -3.78 9.56 19.18
CA ALA A 172 -4.98 8.99 19.79
C ALA A 172 -6.26 9.64 19.24
N GLU A 173 -6.32 10.96 19.17
CA GLU A 173 -7.46 11.71 18.60
C GLU A 173 -7.67 11.36 17.11
N GLN A 174 -6.61 11.27 16.31
CA GLN A 174 -6.70 10.83 14.91
C GLN A 174 -7.17 9.38 14.78
N SER A 175 -6.71 8.49 15.66
CA SER A 175 -7.13 7.08 15.67
C SER A 175 -8.60 6.91 16.04
N GLU A 176 -9.09 7.68 17.02
CA GLU A 176 -10.49 7.67 17.45
C GLU A 176 -11.40 8.24 16.36
N ALA A 177 -10.99 9.34 15.72
CA ALA A 177 -11.71 9.94 14.59
C ALA A 177 -11.83 8.97 13.39
N TYR A 178 -10.72 8.32 13.02
CA TYR A 178 -10.73 7.32 11.94
C TYR A 178 -11.60 6.11 12.30
N SER A 179 -11.55 5.64 13.55
CA SER A 179 -12.40 4.55 14.03
C SER A 179 -13.89 4.92 13.94
N ALA A 180 -14.26 6.13 14.34
CA ALA A 180 -15.64 6.61 14.29
C ALA A 180 -16.15 6.75 12.84
N GLU A 181 -15.33 7.23 11.91
CA GLU A 181 -15.67 7.31 10.48
C GLU A 181 -15.90 5.90 9.89
N LEU A 182 -15.00 4.96 10.20
CA LEU A 182 -15.12 3.58 9.74
C LEU A 182 -16.38 2.90 10.31
N GLU A 183 -16.69 3.10 11.59
CA GLU A 183 -17.92 2.59 12.21
C GLU A 183 -19.18 3.18 11.55
N ALA A 184 -19.18 4.49 11.26
CA ALA A 184 -20.29 5.14 10.58
C ALA A 184 -20.51 4.57 9.17
N GLU A 185 -19.43 4.31 8.43
CA GLU A 185 -19.50 3.71 7.10
C GLU A 185 -19.98 2.26 7.14
N LEU A 186 -19.54 1.47 8.12
CA LEU A 186 -20.06 0.12 8.35
C LEU A 186 -21.55 0.14 8.69
N HIS A 187 -22.00 1.06 9.54
CA HIS A 187 -23.42 1.22 9.85
C HIS A 187 -24.23 1.60 8.60
N ARG A 188 -23.71 2.50 7.76
CA ARG A 188 -24.34 2.89 6.49
C ARG A 188 -24.46 1.70 5.54
N LEU A 189 -23.38 0.97 5.32
CA LEU A 189 -23.36 -0.20 4.43
C LEU A 189 -24.23 -1.34 4.96
N ASN A 190 -24.29 -1.54 6.28
CA ASN A 190 -25.14 -2.57 6.86
C ASN A 190 -26.63 -2.22 6.71
N ALA A 191 -27.00 -0.95 6.89
CA ALA A 191 -28.36 -0.48 6.61
C ALA A 191 -28.72 -0.63 5.12
N GLU A 192 -27.80 -0.31 4.20
CA GLU A 192 -28.00 -0.50 2.77
C GLU A 192 -28.16 -1.98 2.40
N ASN A 193 -27.28 -2.85 2.91
CA ASN A 193 -27.37 -4.29 2.69
C ASN A 193 -28.66 -4.88 3.28
N GLN A 194 -29.11 -4.39 4.43
CA GLN A 194 -30.39 -4.78 5.00
C GLN A 194 -31.55 -4.36 4.08
N ALA A 195 -31.55 -3.11 3.60
CA ALA A 195 -32.56 -2.62 2.66
C ALA A 195 -32.58 -3.43 1.35
N LEU A 196 -31.41 -3.78 0.79
CA LEU A 196 -31.31 -4.63 -0.39
C LEU A 196 -31.85 -6.05 -0.14
N ARG A 197 -31.60 -6.62 1.05
CA ARG A 197 -32.18 -7.91 1.44
C ARG A 197 -33.70 -7.84 1.61
N GLU A 198 -34.22 -6.74 2.15
CA GLU A 198 -35.65 -6.50 2.24
C GLU A 198 -36.29 -6.35 0.85
N LEU A 199 -35.63 -5.63 -0.08
CA LEU A 199 -36.08 -5.53 -1.48
C LEU A 199 -36.08 -6.90 -2.17
N LEU A 200 -35.03 -7.71 -2.00
CA LEU A 200 -34.99 -9.09 -2.50
C LEU A 200 -36.04 -9.97 -1.85
N ALA A 201 -36.31 -9.82 -0.56
CA ALA A 201 -37.38 -10.53 0.15
C ALA A 201 -38.77 -10.14 -0.39
N ILE A 202 -38.97 -8.85 -0.72
CA ILE A 202 -40.20 -8.37 -1.35
C ILE A 202 -40.33 -8.91 -2.79
N GLU A 203 -39.25 -8.92 -3.57
CA GLU A 203 -39.25 -9.46 -4.94
C GLU A 203 -39.51 -10.97 -4.96
N THR A 204 -38.91 -11.71 -4.04
CA THR A 204 -39.20 -13.15 -3.86
C THR A 204 -40.63 -13.39 -3.36
N ALA A 205 -41.15 -12.58 -2.45
CA ALA A 205 -42.56 -12.67 -2.03
C ALA A 205 -43.53 -12.33 -3.18
N ASN A 206 -43.21 -11.34 -4.00
CA ASN A 206 -44.04 -10.89 -5.12
C ASN A 206 -44.03 -11.89 -6.29
N SER A 207 -42.88 -12.51 -6.57
CA SER A 207 -42.76 -13.60 -7.56
C SER A 207 -43.50 -14.88 -7.13
N VAL A 208 -43.60 -15.16 -5.82
CA VAL A 208 -44.42 -16.27 -5.31
C VAL A 208 -45.93 -15.93 -5.35
N SER A 209 -46.29 -14.65 -5.20
CA SER A 209 -47.70 -14.21 -5.21
C SER A 209 -48.31 -14.00 -6.61
N SER A 210 -47.50 -13.93 -7.66
CA SER A 210 -47.94 -13.69 -9.05
C SER A 210 -48.20 -14.97 -9.86
N SER A 211 -48.32 -16.12 -9.20
CA SER A 211 -48.72 -17.38 -9.84
C SER A 211 -50.17 -17.76 -9.50
N PRO A 212 -51.17 -17.43 -10.35
CA PRO A 212 -52.47 -18.07 -10.28
C PRO A 212 -52.44 -19.36 -11.12
N ALA A 213 -52.69 -20.48 -10.44
CA ALA A 213 -53.31 -21.71 -10.93
C ALA A 213 -53.10 -22.09 -12.42
N GLY A 214 -52.15 -22.98 -12.68
CA GLY A 214 -52.05 -23.74 -13.93
C GLY A 214 -51.29 -25.05 -13.70
N ALA A 215 -52.00 -26.16 -13.80
CA ALA A 215 -51.54 -27.51 -13.48
C ALA A 215 -50.30 -27.96 -14.27
N GLY A 216 -49.41 -28.71 -13.61
CA GLY A 216 -48.27 -29.36 -14.26
C GLY A 216 -47.34 -30.09 -13.30
N VAL A 217 -47.56 -31.39 -13.15
CA VAL A 217 -46.75 -32.38 -12.44
C VAL A 217 -45.26 -32.32 -12.83
N SER A 218 -44.35 -32.31 -11.86
CA SER A 218 -43.22 -33.27 -11.76
C SER A 218 -42.24 -32.91 -10.62
N THR A 219 -42.19 -33.82 -9.64
CA THR A 219 -40.99 -34.37 -9.00
C THR A 219 -39.88 -33.41 -8.58
N VAL A 220 -39.92 -33.04 -7.30
CA VAL A 220 -38.80 -32.57 -6.50
C VAL A 220 -37.77 -33.69 -6.33
N ASN A 221 -36.52 -33.42 -6.69
CA ASN A 221 -35.37 -33.98 -5.98
C ASN A 221 -34.16 -33.05 -6.14
N SER A 222 -33.79 -32.36 -5.06
CA SER A 222 -32.44 -31.84 -4.85
C SER A 222 -32.30 -31.46 -3.38
N ASN A 223 -31.62 -32.33 -2.65
CA ASN A 223 -31.09 -32.08 -1.32
C ASN A 223 -30.12 -30.89 -1.37
N THR A 224 -30.27 -29.94 -0.45
CA THR A 224 -29.13 -29.23 0.18
C THR A 224 -29.63 -28.67 1.50
N ALA A 225 -29.55 -29.48 2.55
CA ALA A 225 -29.63 -29.01 3.92
C ALA A 225 -28.21 -28.66 4.37
N ILE A 226 -27.96 -27.38 4.67
CA ILE A 226 -26.79 -26.97 5.46
C ILE A 226 -27.31 -26.08 6.57
N SER A 227 -27.67 -26.72 7.69
CA SER A 227 -27.95 -26.03 8.93
C SER A 227 -26.64 -25.69 9.63
N SER A 228 -26.58 -24.44 10.05
CA SER A 228 -25.73 -23.91 11.12
C SER A 228 -25.73 -24.79 12.38
N THR A 229 -24.55 -25.05 12.94
CA THR A 229 -24.39 -25.32 14.38
C THR A 229 -23.08 -24.76 14.91
N ALA A 230 -23.20 -23.95 15.95
CA ALA A 230 -22.14 -23.47 16.81
C ALA A 230 -21.72 -24.54 17.86
N ALA A 231 -20.58 -24.26 18.50
CA ALA A 231 -20.10 -24.73 19.81
C ALA A 231 -19.00 -25.82 19.87
N ARG A 232 -17.79 -25.33 20.24
CA ARG A 232 -17.02 -25.62 21.48
C ARG A 232 -16.19 -26.92 21.61
N GLU A 233 -14.88 -26.68 21.67
CA GLU A 233 -13.79 -27.29 22.46
C GLU A 233 -13.88 -28.76 22.92
N THR A 234 -12.87 -29.56 22.56
CA THR A 234 -12.06 -30.36 23.51
C THR A 234 -10.68 -30.72 22.93
N ASN A 235 -9.66 -30.62 23.76
CA ASN A 235 -8.27 -31.07 23.58
C ASN A 235 -8.12 -32.54 23.14
N GLY A 236 -7.03 -32.86 22.43
CA GLY A 236 -6.62 -34.24 22.19
C GLY A 236 -5.37 -34.39 21.31
N SER A 237 -4.21 -34.50 21.96
CA SER A 237 -2.90 -34.85 21.40
C SER A 237 -2.89 -36.15 20.57
N ALA A 238 -2.33 -36.13 19.36
CA ALA A 238 -1.62 -37.27 18.79
C ALA A 238 -0.69 -36.87 17.64
N THR A 239 0.55 -37.34 17.78
CA THR A 239 1.66 -37.34 16.82
C THR A 239 1.31 -38.09 15.54
N SER A 240 1.75 -37.61 14.37
CA SER A 240 2.24 -38.43 13.24
C SER A 240 2.76 -37.55 12.10
N LYS A 241 4.00 -37.82 11.66
CA LYS A 241 4.65 -37.25 10.46
C LYS A 241 3.94 -37.66 9.17
N PRO A 242 4.08 -36.89 8.09
CA PRO A 242 4.72 -37.38 6.86
C PRO A 242 5.76 -36.35 6.32
N GLY A 243 6.93 -36.74 5.81
CA GLY A 243 7.11 -37.37 4.49
C GLY A 243 7.12 -36.27 3.42
N GLU A 244 8.21 -35.48 3.31
CA GLU A 244 9.18 -35.57 2.21
C GLU A 244 8.55 -35.63 0.81
N GLU A 245 8.35 -34.46 0.18
CA GLU A 245 8.22 -34.34 -1.29
C GLU A 245 8.44 -32.90 -1.76
N TRP A 246 9.69 -32.42 -1.72
CA TRP A 246 10.17 -31.28 -2.52
C TRP A 246 11.60 -31.58 -2.97
N ALA A 247 11.74 -32.38 -4.04
CA ALA A 247 13.00 -32.58 -4.71
C ALA A 247 13.35 -31.32 -5.51
N GLY A 248 14.47 -30.70 -5.16
CA GLY A 248 14.96 -29.46 -5.73
C GLY A 248 15.38 -29.55 -7.19
N VAL A 249 15.30 -28.40 -7.84
CA VAL A 249 15.86 -28.08 -9.16
C VAL A 249 17.39 -28.12 -9.09
N PRO A 250 18.10 -28.89 -9.93
CA PRO A 250 19.54 -28.75 -10.07
C PRO A 250 19.88 -27.62 -11.05
N ILE A 251 20.42 -26.53 -10.52
CA ILE A 251 21.20 -25.52 -11.25
C ILE A 251 22.56 -26.16 -11.58
N VAL A 252 22.86 -26.33 -12.88
CA VAL A 252 24.21 -26.69 -13.35
C VAL A 252 24.86 -25.45 -13.95
N PHE A 253 25.91 -24.97 -13.28
CA PHE A 253 26.92 -24.08 -13.84
C PHE A 253 27.98 -24.93 -14.55
N LYS A 254 28.12 -24.80 -15.88
CA LYS A 254 29.39 -24.61 -16.58
C LYS A 254 29.18 -24.18 -18.02
#